data_AF-A0A9N9L9G5-F1
#
_entry.id   AF-A0A9N9L9G5-F1
#
_cell.length_a   1.000
_cell.length_b   1.000
_cell.length_c   1.000
_cell.angle_alpha   90.00
_cell.angle_beta   90.00
_cell.angle_gamma   90.00
#
_symmetry.space_group_name_H-M   'P 1'
#
loop_
_entity.id
_entity.type
_entity.pdbx_description
1 polymer ?
#
loop_
_entity_poly.entity_id
_entity_poly.type
_entity_poly.pdbx_seq_one_letter_code
_entity_poly.pdbx_strand_id
1 'polypeptide(L)'
;MSTKPIFVATHPRACSTAFERVFMTRRDILTCVHEPFGDAFYFGPERLSARYENDEKAREESGFKDSTYKTIFERIEREGKEVRPRLY
;
A
#
# COMPACT_ATOMS: atom_id res chain seq x y z
N MET A 1 -13.56 10.26 -17.79
CA MET A 1 -12.79 9.03 -17.49
C MET A 1 -13.30 8.45 -16.17
N SER A 2 -13.26 7.13 -16.02
CA SER A 2 -13.63 6.47 -14.75
C SER A 2 -12.62 6.83 -13.66
N THR A 3 -13.10 7.20 -12.47
CA THR A 3 -12.28 7.46 -11.26
C THR A 3 -12.20 6.24 -10.34
N LYS A 4 -12.74 5.10 -10.77
CA LYS A 4 -12.73 3.86 -9.98
C LYS A 4 -11.30 3.37 -9.76
N PRO A 5 -10.93 2.97 -8.53
CA PRO A 5 -9.61 2.42 -8.23
C PRO A 5 -9.40 1.07 -8.93
N ILE A 6 -8.14 0.75 -9.19
CA ILE A 6 -7.70 -0.56 -9.72
C ILE A 6 -6.97 -1.28 -8.59
N PHE A 7 -7.40 -2.50 -8.26
CA PHE A 7 -6.74 -3.34 -7.30
C PHE A 7 -5.97 -4.46 -8.00
N VAL A 8 -4.68 -4.58 -7.70
CA VAL A 8 -3.85 -5.70 -8.15
C VAL A 8 -3.73 -6.68 -7.00
N ALA A 9 -4.66 -7.63 -6.91
CA ALA A 9 -4.63 -8.71 -5.92
C ALA A 9 -3.69 -9.82 -6.39
N THR A 10 -2.73 -10.20 -5.55
CA THR A 10 -1.68 -11.16 -5.91
C THR A 10 -1.12 -11.85 -4.67
N HIS A 11 -0.25 -12.85 -4.87
CA HIS A 11 0.53 -13.47 -3.80
C HIS A 11 2.01 -13.05 -3.92
N PRO A 12 2.78 -13.07 -2.81
CA PRO A 12 4.19 -12.72 -2.85
C PRO A 12 4.95 -13.54 -3.89
N ARG A 13 5.88 -12.90 -4.60
CA ARG A 13 6.75 -13.50 -5.63
C ARG A 13 6.04 -13.89 -6.95
N ALA A 14 4.80 -13.45 -7.17
CA ALA A 14 4.07 -13.67 -8.43
C ALA A 14 4.40 -12.66 -9.55
N CYS A 15 5.58 -12.02 -9.54
CA CYS A 15 5.97 -10.94 -10.45
C CYS A 15 5.06 -9.68 -10.42
N SER A 16 4.24 -9.51 -9.37
CA SER A 16 3.33 -8.36 -9.21
C SER A 16 4.04 -7.02 -9.19
N THR A 17 5.22 -6.90 -8.56
CA THR A 17 6.04 -5.67 -8.58
C THR A 17 6.51 -5.31 -9.99
N ALA A 18 6.84 -6.32 -10.83
CA ALA A 18 7.21 -6.07 -12.21
C ALA A 18 6.02 -5.59 -13.03
N PHE A 19 4.83 -6.16 -12.78
CA PHE A 19 3.59 -5.71 -13.39
C PHE A 19 3.18 -4.31 -12.94
N GLU A 20 3.32 -3.98 -11.65
CA GLU A 20 3.10 -2.64 -11.10
C GLU A 20 3.93 -1.58 -11.82
N ARG A 21 5.21 -1.88 -12.12
CA ARG A 21 6.09 -0.96 -12.86
C ARG A 21 5.53 -0.55 -14.22
N VAL A 22 4.71 -1.40 -14.87
CA VAL A 22 4.02 -1.03 -16.11
C VAL A 22 3.01 0.09 -15.86
N PHE A 23 2.22 0.03 -14.79
CA PHE A 23 1.30 1.11 -14.41
C PHE A 23 2.03 2.38 -13.99
N MET A 24 3.17 2.26 -13.31
CA MET A 24 3.98 3.41 -12.89
C MET A 24 4.56 4.22 -14.06
N THR A 25 4.52 3.70 -15.29
CA THR A 25 4.85 4.48 -16.51
C THR A 25 3.77 5.50 -16.87
N ARG A 26 2.52 5.29 -16.42
CA ARG A 26 1.34 6.12 -16.73
C ARG A 26 1.05 7.13 -15.62
N ARG A 27 2.09 7.86 -15.18
CA ARG A 27 2.00 8.90 -14.13
C ARG A 27 1.07 10.05 -14.50
N ASP A 28 0.73 10.18 -15.78
CA ASP A 28 -0.20 11.17 -16.31
C ASP A 28 -1.66 10.89 -15.92
N ILE A 29 -1.99 9.65 -15.57
CA ILE A 29 -3.37 9.21 -15.27
C ILE A 29 -3.49 8.28 -14.07
N LEU A 30 -2.39 7.71 -13.57
CA LEU A 30 -2.39 6.76 -12.45
C LEU A 30 -1.46 7.23 -11.31
N THR A 31 -1.98 7.09 -10.09
CA THR A 31 -1.21 7.09 -8.85
C THR A 31 -1.13 5.64 -8.37
N CYS A 32 0.08 5.08 -8.31
CA CYS A 32 0.31 3.72 -7.82
C CYS A 32 0.66 3.75 -6.32
N VAL A 33 -0.02 2.92 -5.54
CA VAL A 33 0.26 2.70 -4.11
C VAL A 33 0.82 1.29 -3.95
N HIS A 34 2.08 1.19 -3.54
CA HIS A 34 2.80 -0.08 -3.45
C HIS A 34 2.48 -0.82 -2.14
N GLU A 35 2.01 -2.06 -2.25
CA GLU A 35 1.73 -3.00 -1.15
C GLU A 35 1.17 -2.33 0.13
N PRO A 36 0.10 -1.52 0.03
CA PRO A 36 -0.30 -0.58 1.10
C PRO A 36 -0.66 -1.25 2.43
N PHE A 37 -1.08 -2.50 2.39
CA PHE A 37 -1.56 -3.24 3.55
C PHE A 37 -0.47 -4.03 4.28
N GLY A 38 0.77 -4.06 3.76
CA GLY A 38 1.87 -4.82 4.36
C GLY A 38 2.13 -4.40 5.82
N ASP A 39 2.14 -3.10 6.07
CA ASP A 39 2.43 -2.52 7.38
C ASP A 39 1.43 -2.98 8.45
N ALA A 40 0.12 -2.83 8.18
CA ALA A 40 -0.94 -3.29 9.06
C ALA A 40 -0.96 -4.82 9.20
N PHE A 41 -0.67 -5.56 8.13
CA PHE A 41 -0.66 -7.03 8.13
C PHE A 41 0.46 -7.63 8.99
N TYR A 42 1.65 -7.02 8.98
CA TYR A 42 2.82 -7.55 9.69
C TYR A 42 3.01 -6.95 11.09
N PHE A 43 2.80 -5.65 11.26
CA PHE A 43 3.27 -4.93 12.45
C PHE A 43 2.14 -4.30 13.28
N GLY A 44 1.05 -3.93 12.62
CA GLY A 44 -0.10 -3.26 13.21
C GLY A 44 -0.78 -4.01 14.37
N PRO A 45 -1.72 -3.35 15.08
CA PRO A 45 -2.48 -3.99 16.15
C PRO A 45 -3.50 -5.01 15.60
N GLU A 46 -3.90 -4.86 14.34
CA GLU A 46 -4.82 -5.74 13.61
C GLU A 46 -4.08 -6.81 12.77
N ARG A 47 -2.80 -7.07 13.06
CA ARG A 47 -1.95 -7.98 12.29
C ARG A 47 -2.59 -9.36 12.10
N LEU A 48 -2.41 -9.91 10.92
CA LEU A 48 -2.84 -11.28 10.59
C LEU A 48 -1.66 -12.23 10.38
N SER A 49 -0.43 -11.70 10.30
CA SER A 49 0.78 -12.51 10.21
C SER A 49 1.25 -12.98 11.59
N ALA A 50 1.68 -14.24 11.66
CA ALA A 50 2.42 -14.78 12.81
C ALA A 50 3.93 -14.47 12.76
N ARG A 51 4.44 -13.88 11.67
CA ARG A 51 5.89 -13.72 11.41
C ARG A 51 6.64 -12.97 12.51
N TYR A 52 6.03 -11.94 13.10
CA TYR A 52 6.61 -11.11 14.16
C TYR A 52 5.81 -11.19 15.46
N GLU A 53 5.04 -12.26 15.65
CA GLU A 53 4.19 -12.43 16.84
C GLU A 53 4.97 -12.37 18.16
N ASN A 54 6.14 -13.00 18.18
CA ASN A 54 7.02 -13.08 19.36
C ASN A 54 8.17 -12.08 19.31
N ASP A 55 8.17 -11.13 18.36
CA ASP A 55 9.22 -10.14 18.17
C ASP A 55 8.64 -8.73 18.26
N GLU A 56 8.27 -8.35 19.48
CA GLU A 56 7.69 -7.04 19.77
C GLU A 56 8.66 -5.92 19.41
N LYS A 57 9.96 -6.11 19.66
CA LYS A 57 11.00 -5.15 19.32
C LYS A 57 11.02 -4.84 17.82
N ALA A 58 10.98 -5.86 16.95
CA ALA A 58 10.92 -5.65 15.51
C ALA A 58 9.66 -4.89 15.08
N ARG A 59 8.53 -5.11 15.77
CA ARG A 59 7.29 -4.37 15.51
C ARG A 59 7.42 -2.91 15.91
N GLU A 60 8.00 -2.62 17.07
CA GLU A 60 8.23 -1.25 17.51
C GLU A 60 9.22 -0.50 16.61
N GLU A 61 10.35 -1.14 16.27
CA GLU A 61 11.38 -0.57 15.41
C GLU A 61 10.93 -0.39 13.96
N SER A 62 9.88 -1.11 13.52
CA SER A 62 9.30 -0.94 12.18
C SER A 62 8.71 0.45 11.95
N GLY A 63 8.30 1.16 13.01
CA GLY A 63 7.55 2.42 12.91
C GLY A 63 6.09 2.26 12.49
N PHE A 64 5.61 1.03 12.27
CA PHE A 64 4.26 0.72 11.81
C PHE A 64 3.40 -0.01 12.84
N LYS A 65 3.84 -0.03 14.11
CA LYS A 65 3.14 -0.74 15.19
C LYS A 65 1.68 -0.30 15.39
N ASP A 66 1.39 0.95 15.06
CA ASP A 66 0.07 1.58 15.19
C ASP A 66 -0.70 1.62 13.86
N SER A 67 -0.17 1.04 12.79
CA SER A 67 -0.83 1.03 11.47
C SER A 67 -2.03 0.09 11.47
N THR A 68 -3.23 0.63 11.28
CA THR A 68 -4.49 -0.12 11.14
C THR A 68 -4.95 -0.15 9.68
N TYR A 69 -5.79 -1.11 9.31
CA TYR A 69 -6.36 -1.15 7.95
C TYR A 69 -7.12 0.14 7.61
N LYS A 70 -7.80 0.73 8.60
CA LYS A 70 -8.47 2.03 8.45
C LYS A 70 -7.49 3.16 8.07
N THR A 71 -6.38 3.29 8.81
CA THR A 71 -5.37 4.34 8.52
C THR A 71 -4.76 4.18 7.12
N ILE A 72 -4.63 2.94 6.64
CA ILE A 72 -4.17 2.65 5.27
C ILE A 72 -5.21 3.11 4.23
N PHE A 73 -6.50 2.83 4.43
CA PHE A 73 -7.55 3.33 3.53
C PHE A 73 -7.61 4.86 3.48
N GLU A 74 -7.53 5.52 4.64
CA GLU A 74 -7.51 7.00 4.71
C GLU A 74 -6.30 7.58 3.96
N ARG A 75 -5.14 6.92 4.04
CA ARG A 75 -3.94 7.28 3.28
C ARG A 75 -4.16 7.11 1.77
N ILE A 76 -4.72 5.97 1.32
CA ILE A 76 -5.02 5.72 -0.10
C ILE A 76 -5.99 6.78 -0.64
N GLU A 77 -7.03 7.13 0.11
CA GLU A 77 -7.99 8.17 -0.29
C GLU A 77 -7.34 9.54 -0.43
N ARG A 78 -6.41 9.89 0.48
CA ARG A 78 -5.65 11.15 0.40
C ARG A 78 -4.74 11.16 -0.84
N GLU A 79 -3.95 10.12 -1.05
CA GLU A 79 -3.03 10.00 -2.20
C GLU A 79 -3.79 9.98 -3.54
N GLY A 80 -4.99 9.40 -3.57
CA GLY A 80 -5.86 9.41 -4.74
C GLY A 80 -6.44 10.78 -5.10
N LYS A 81 -6.52 11.72 -4.15
CA LYS A 81 -6.99 13.10 -4.38
C LYS A 81 -5.89 14.02 -4.92
N GLU A 82 -4.62 13.69 -4.71
CA GLU A 82 -3.46 14.48 -5.13
C GLU A 82 -3.08 14.33 -6.61
N VAL A 83 -4.07 14.13 -7.51
CA VAL A 83 -3.82 14.01 -8.95
C VAL A 83 -3.06 15.24 -9.44
N ARG A 84 -1.79 15.04 -9.82
CA ARG A 84 -0.93 16.12 -10.30
C ARG A 84 -1.58 16.73 -11.55
N PRO A 85 -1.89 18.05 -11.56
CA PRO A 85 -2.41 18.68 -12.76
C PRO A 85 -1.40 18.52 -13.90
N ARG A 86 -1.89 18.23 -15.10
CA ARG A 86 -1.06 18.28 -16.32
C ARG A 86 -0.47 19.69 -16.40
N LEU A 87 0.83 19.81 -16.17
CA LEU A 87 1.58 20.96 -16.64
C LEU A 87 1.65 20.81 -18.16
N TYR A 88 1.08 21.80 -18.85
CA TYR A 88 0.99 21.87 -20.31
C TYR A 88 2.36 21.74 -20.98
#